data_AF-A0A521KW75-F1
#
_entry.id   AF-A0A521KW75-F1
#
_cell.length_a   1.000
_cell.length_b   1.000
_cell.length_c   1.000
_cell.angle_alpha   90.00
_cell.angle_beta   90.00
_cell.angle_gamma   90.00
#
_symmetry.space_group_name_H-M   'P 1'
#
loop_
_entity.id
_entity.type
_entity.pdbx_description
1 polymer ?
#
loop_
_entity_poly.entity_id
_entity_poly.type
_entity_poly.pdbx_seq_one_letter_code
_entity_poly.pdbx_strand_id
1 'polypeptide(L)'
;ALTDLAEVILDQTVRDGQALLARLHGKPRLTNGKSCPFALFGLGKFGGRELGYASDIEVLFVYGGAGGTNGRRALDNSEYFERLAQDIIQSIEAKQEGIFHLDVRLRPHGGKGLLANSLDELQAYYSTTGLSAPFERQALIKLRFAAGDPALGRAVERHRDEFVYSEQPWDLAAALALRHRQVTELVERGQTNVKYSPGGLLDIEYMVQYLQLLHGHTEPRLRTPNTLDALTALGESGILTSEEVTVLRETYLFLRELIDGLRIVRGHAKDLVLPPSDSEAFTFLSRRLGYAAERWEEGAARLAADIAQNMDRIGRLFKKKFEEGRGS
;
A
#
# COMPACT_ATOMS: atom_id res chain seq x y z
N ALA A 1 -11.26 10.95 -1.53
CA ALA A 1 -11.81 11.48 -0.26
C ALA A 1 -10.97 11.06 0.94
N LEU A 2 -10.92 9.77 1.35
CA LEU A 2 -10.15 9.35 2.54
C LEU A 2 -8.65 9.61 2.41
N THR A 3 -8.06 9.32 1.25
CA THR A 3 -6.66 9.66 0.97
C THR A 3 -6.41 11.17 1.03
N ASP A 4 -7.29 11.98 0.45
CA ASP A 4 -7.15 13.45 0.46
C ASP A 4 -7.18 14.00 1.89
N LEU A 5 -8.09 13.47 2.73
CA LEU A 5 -8.17 13.82 4.13
C LEU A 5 -6.87 13.45 4.87
N ALA A 6 -6.35 12.24 4.65
CA ALA A 6 -5.10 11.80 5.25
C ALA A 6 -3.91 12.68 4.82
N GLU A 7 -3.83 13.07 3.54
CA GLU A 7 -2.78 13.97 3.03
C GLU A 7 -2.82 15.35 3.68
N VAL A 8 -4.02 15.94 3.81
CA VAL A 8 -4.17 17.26 4.46
C VAL A 8 -3.73 17.21 5.92
N ILE A 9 -4.12 16.16 6.65
CA ILE A 9 -3.73 15.97 8.05
C ILE A 9 -2.22 15.79 8.16
N LEU A 10 -1.62 14.91 7.33
CA LEU A 10 -0.20 14.64 7.35
C LEU A 10 0.63 15.88 6.99
N ASP A 11 0.24 16.64 5.97
CA ASP A 11 0.95 17.86 5.58
C ASP A 11 0.93 18.92 6.70
N GLN A 12 -0.21 19.09 7.37
CA GLN A 12 -0.31 19.99 8.51
C GLN A 12 0.54 19.51 9.70
N THR A 13 0.49 18.22 10.05
CA THR A 13 1.31 17.65 11.14
C THR A 13 2.80 17.79 10.87
N VAL A 14 3.25 17.59 9.62
CA VAL A 14 4.65 17.81 9.22
C VAL A 14 5.07 19.26 9.46
N ARG A 15 4.23 20.24 9.06
CA ARG A 15 4.52 21.67 9.27
C ARG A 15 4.61 22.02 10.75
N ASP A 16 3.70 21.51 11.56
CA ASP A 16 3.65 21.79 13.00
C ASP A 16 4.86 21.18 13.74
N GLY A 17 5.21 19.93 13.43
CA GLY A 17 6.40 19.28 13.97
C GLY A 17 7.69 19.99 13.58
N GLN A 18 7.82 20.40 12.32
CA GLN A 18 8.98 21.18 11.86
C GLN A 18 9.08 22.54 12.55
N ALA A 19 7.96 23.24 12.76
CA ALA A 19 7.94 24.52 13.46
C ALA A 19 8.36 24.37 14.93
N LEU A 20 7.86 23.32 15.61
CA LEU A 20 8.22 23.01 16.99
C LEU A 20 9.71 22.72 17.14
N LEU A 21 10.24 21.78 16.36
CA LEU A 21 11.65 21.39 16.45
C LEU A 21 12.59 22.51 16.01
N ALA A 22 12.22 23.30 14.99
CA ALA A 22 13.01 24.45 14.56
C ALA A 22 13.12 25.52 15.66
N ARG A 23 12.09 25.70 16.50
CA ARG A 23 12.14 26.61 17.66
C ARG A 23 13.15 26.14 18.71
N LEU A 24 13.27 24.83 18.90
CA LEU A 24 14.12 24.22 19.93
C LEU A 24 15.58 24.07 19.49
N HIS A 25 15.80 23.66 18.24
CA HIS A 25 17.10 23.20 17.73
C HIS A 25 17.62 24.05 16.57
N GLY A 26 16.81 24.96 16.01
CA GLY A 26 17.11 25.65 14.76
C GLY A 26 16.71 24.83 13.54
N LYS A 27 16.81 25.42 12.34
CA LYS A 27 16.42 24.76 11.09
C LYS A 27 17.52 23.81 10.61
N PRO A 28 17.18 22.60 10.11
CA PRO A 28 18.15 21.65 9.61
C PRO A 28 18.83 22.17 8.33
N ARG A 29 20.15 22.04 8.27
CA ARG A 29 20.98 22.45 7.13
C ARG A 29 21.74 21.24 6.60
N LEU A 30 21.96 21.20 5.30
CA LEU A 30 22.91 20.28 4.68
C LEU A 30 24.34 20.73 5.00
N THR A 31 25.32 19.85 4.80
CA THR A 31 26.76 20.17 4.99
C THR A 31 27.22 21.39 4.19
N ASN A 32 26.58 21.68 3.06
CA ASN A 32 26.84 22.86 2.22
C ASN A 32 26.10 24.14 2.68
N GLY A 33 25.45 24.13 3.83
CA GLY A 33 24.74 25.27 4.42
C GLY A 33 23.35 25.55 3.84
N LYS A 34 22.91 24.83 2.80
CA LYS A 34 21.52 24.94 2.27
C LYS A 34 20.52 24.33 3.26
N SER A 35 19.24 24.67 3.12
CA SER A 35 18.17 24.01 3.90
C SER A 35 18.15 22.52 3.60
N CYS A 36 18.02 21.66 4.61
CA CYS A 36 17.80 20.24 4.39
C CYS A 36 16.30 19.97 4.15
N PRO A 37 15.90 19.47 2.97
CA PRO A 37 14.50 19.14 2.69
C PRO A 37 14.07 17.88 3.43
N PHE A 38 12.76 17.74 3.61
CA PHE A 38 12.11 16.56 4.19
C PHE A 38 10.82 16.28 3.43
N ALA A 39 10.52 15.01 3.20
CA ALA A 39 9.31 14.57 2.53
C ALA A 39 8.77 13.29 3.18
N LEU A 40 7.44 13.18 3.17
CA LEU A 40 6.68 12.02 3.62
C LEU A 40 6.05 11.37 2.39
N PHE A 41 6.21 10.06 2.29
CA PHE A 41 5.68 9.25 1.19
C PHE A 41 4.63 8.29 1.73
N GLY A 42 3.56 8.11 0.98
CA GLY A 42 2.61 7.03 1.19
C GLY A 42 3.04 5.75 0.48
N LEU A 43 2.73 4.62 1.08
CA LEU A 43 2.91 3.27 0.55
C LEU A 43 1.57 2.51 0.57
N GLY A 44 1.58 1.29 0.04
CA GLY A 44 0.40 0.41 -0.06
C GLY A 44 -0.88 1.14 -0.49
N LYS A 45 -1.94 1.06 0.32
CA LYS A 45 -3.24 1.66 -0.03
C LYS A 45 -3.22 3.19 0.01
N PHE A 46 -2.44 3.78 0.92
CA PHE A 46 -2.33 5.24 1.01
C PHE A 46 -1.61 5.82 -0.21
N GLY A 47 -0.49 5.21 -0.58
CA GLY A 47 0.30 5.56 -1.76
C GLY A 47 -0.47 5.33 -3.06
N GLY A 48 -1.24 4.23 -3.17
CA GLY A 48 -2.13 3.96 -4.30
C GLY A 48 -3.36 4.85 -4.41
N ARG A 49 -3.62 5.73 -3.43
CA ARG A 49 -4.86 6.53 -3.32
C ARG A 49 -6.12 5.65 -3.23
N GLU A 50 -5.98 4.54 -2.53
CA GLU A 50 -6.95 3.46 -2.39
C GLU A 50 -7.27 3.20 -0.91
N LEU A 51 -7.34 4.23 -0.07
CA LEU A 51 -7.76 4.04 1.32
C LEU A 51 -9.23 3.60 1.39
N GLY A 52 -9.49 2.55 2.17
CA GLY A 52 -10.83 2.15 2.59
C GLY A 52 -11.08 2.56 4.02
N TYR A 53 -12.24 2.19 4.57
CA TYR A 53 -12.48 2.35 6.00
C TYR A 53 -11.51 1.47 6.77
N ALA A 54 -11.10 1.91 7.95
CA ALA A 54 -10.25 1.14 8.83
C ALA A 54 -8.88 0.72 8.22
N SER A 55 -8.39 1.47 7.23
CA SER A 55 -7.09 1.22 6.58
C SER A 55 -5.97 1.91 7.33
N ASP A 56 -4.88 1.16 7.54
CA ASP A 56 -3.62 1.74 8.02
C ASP A 56 -3.04 2.68 6.96
N ILE A 57 -2.30 3.69 7.42
CA ILE A 57 -1.65 4.68 6.57
C ILE A 57 -0.17 4.34 6.56
N GLU A 58 0.24 3.59 5.56
CA GLU A 58 1.63 3.16 5.39
C GLU A 58 2.47 4.35 4.91
N VAL A 59 3.50 4.73 5.67
CA VAL A 59 4.33 5.91 5.40
C VAL A 59 5.83 5.64 5.45
N LEU A 60 6.58 6.45 4.72
CA LEU A 60 8.04 6.50 4.72
C LEU A 60 8.50 7.95 4.86
N PHE A 61 9.48 8.19 5.72
CA PHE A 61 10.06 9.53 5.93
C PHE A 61 11.46 9.61 5.30
N VAL A 62 11.68 10.63 4.47
CA VAL A 62 12.96 10.86 3.79
C VAL A 62 13.43 12.29 3.99
N TYR A 63 14.71 12.48 4.26
CA TYR A 63 15.35 13.80 4.32
C TYR A 63 16.52 13.91 3.35
N GLY A 64 16.92 15.15 3.02
CA GLY A 64 17.83 15.41 1.93
C GLY A 64 19.28 14.95 2.12
N GLY A 65 19.74 14.74 3.35
CA GLY A 65 21.10 14.27 3.61
C GLY A 65 21.75 14.80 4.89
N ALA A 66 23.03 14.49 5.04
CA ALA A 66 23.84 14.83 6.21
C ALA A 66 23.98 16.34 6.44
N GLY A 67 24.29 16.71 7.68
CA GLY A 67 24.39 18.07 8.17
C GLY A 67 23.78 18.18 9.57
N GLY A 68 23.39 19.39 9.97
CA GLY A 68 22.82 19.60 11.29
C GLY A 68 22.02 20.89 11.40
N THR A 69 21.33 21.05 12.52
CA THR A 69 20.54 22.24 12.80
C THR A 69 21.41 23.41 13.26
N ASN A 70 20.96 24.64 12.98
CA ASN A 70 21.74 25.86 13.25
C ASN A 70 21.38 26.59 14.56
N GLY A 71 20.70 25.94 15.51
CA GLY A 71 20.32 26.55 16.79
C GLY A 71 21.33 26.29 17.93
N ARG A 72 21.02 26.82 19.12
CA ARG A 72 21.92 26.73 20.29
C ARG A 72 22.16 25.30 20.80
N ARG A 73 21.18 24.42 20.59
CA ARG A 73 21.26 22.99 20.90
C ARG A 73 21.18 22.22 19.59
N ALA A 74 22.27 22.28 18.82
CA ALA A 74 22.32 21.67 17.51
C ALA A 74 22.16 20.13 17.59
N LEU A 75 21.42 19.58 16.64
CA LEU A 75 21.28 18.15 16.39
C LEU A 75 21.83 17.84 14.99
N ASP A 76 22.34 16.63 14.83
CA ASP A 76 22.57 16.08 13.49
C ASP A 76 21.23 15.91 12.77
N ASN A 77 21.23 16.02 11.43
CA ASN A 77 20.00 15.88 10.66
C ASN A 77 19.32 14.53 10.89
N SER A 78 20.09 13.44 11.00
CA SER A 78 19.55 12.11 11.31
C SER A 78 18.75 12.12 12.62
N GLU A 79 19.31 12.68 13.68
CA GLU A 79 18.62 12.80 14.97
C GLU A 79 17.41 13.74 14.90
N TYR A 80 17.53 14.88 14.21
CA TYR A 80 16.43 15.84 14.05
C TYR A 80 15.23 15.20 13.34
N PHE A 81 15.47 14.49 12.24
CA PHE A 81 14.39 13.90 11.45
C PHE A 81 13.83 12.61 12.08
N GLU A 82 14.64 11.89 12.86
CA GLU A 82 14.14 10.79 13.70
C GLU A 82 13.14 11.31 14.74
N ARG A 83 13.47 12.42 15.43
CA ARG A 83 12.54 13.08 16.35
C ARG A 83 11.28 13.59 15.65
N LEU A 84 11.43 14.23 14.47
CA LEU A 84 10.28 14.69 13.69
C LEU A 84 9.35 13.54 13.31
N ALA A 85 9.89 12.41 12.86
CA ALA A 85 9.11 11.24 12.52
C ALA A 85 8.36 10.68 13.74
N GLN A 86 9.02 10.61 14.91
CA GLN A 86 8.39 10.21 16.17
C GLN A 86 7.24 11.15 16.57
N ASP A 87 7.46 12.47 16.48
CA ASP A 87 6.44 13.47 16.80
C ASP A 87 5.23 13.35 15.87
N ILE A 88 5.44 13.11 14.56
CA ILE A 88 4.34 12.89 13.59
C ILE A 88 3.54 11.64 13.96
N ILE A 89 4.23 10.53 14.28
CA ILE A 89 3.59 9.26 14.67
C ILE A 89 2.74 9.46 15.92
N GLN A 90 3.27 10.14 16.94
CA GLN A 90 2.54 10.38 18.20
C GLN A 90 1.40 11.39 18.05
N SER A 91 1.49 12.32 17.09
CA SER A 91 0.43 13.30 16.83
C SER A 91 -0.78 12.72 16.11
N ILE A 92 -0.59 11.60 15.40
CA ILE A 92 -1.63 10.94 14.60
C ILE A 92 -1.91 9.56 15.21
N GLU A 93 -2.57 9.58 16.37
CA GLU A 93 -2.96 8.37 17.10
C GLU A 93 -4.49 8.22 17.11
N ALA A 94 -4.98 7.05 16.71
CA ALA A 94 -6.40 6.73 16.84
C ALA A 94 -6.75 6.44 18.30
N LYS A 95 -7.80 7.09 18.82
CA LYS A 95 -8.27 6.91 20.20
C LYS A 95 -8.82 5.52 20.51
N GLN A 96 -9.09 4.72 19.49
CA GLN A 96 -9.61 3.35 19.61
C GLN A 96 -8.85 2.46 18.63
N GLU A 97 -8.50 1.25 19.09
CA GLU A 97 -7.94 0.22 18.21
C GLU A 97 -8.89 -0.06 17.04
N GLY A 98 -8.30 -0.33 15.86
CA GLY A 98 -9.06 -0.75 14.69
C GLY A 98 -9.66 0.37 13.84
N ILE A 99 -9.28 1.64 14.04
CA ILE A 99 -9.65 2.75 13.15
C ILE A 99 -8.54 3.02 12.11
N PHE A 100 -7.37 3.54 12.50
CA PHE A 100 -6.21 3.63 11.60
C PHE A 100 -4.97 3.83 12.46
N HIS A 101 -3.81 3.51 11.91
CA HIS A 101 -2.54 3.90 12.49
C HIS A 101 -1.54 4.24 11.40
N LEU A 102 -0.51 5.01 11.74
CA LEU A 102 0.65 5.18 10.88
C LEU A 102 1.47 3.89 10.92
N ASP A 103 1.61 3.22 9.78
CA ASP A 103 2.45 2.04 9.63
C ASP A 103 3.77 2.41 8.95
N VAL A 104 4.87 2.20 9.68
CA VAL A 104 6.23 2.55 9.24
C VAL A 104 7.08 1.33 8.94
N ARG A 105 6.49 0.12 8.87
CA ARG A 105 7.24 -1.14 8.76
C ARG A 105 7.89 -1.37 7.39
N LEU A 106 7.46 -0.65 6.36
CA LEU A 106 7.98 -0.75 4.99
C LEU A 106 9.23 0.12 4.73
N ARG A 107 9.81 0.73 5.76
CA ARG A 107 11.07 1.48 5.65
C ARG A 107 12.29 0.57 5.47
N PRO A 108 13.41 1.08 4.91
CA PRO A 108 14.66 0.34 4.85
C PRO A 108 15.01 -0.34 6.18
N HIS A 109 15.45 -1.59 6.12
CA HIS A 109 15.74 -2.43 7.29
C HIS A 109 14.53 -2.73 8.21
N GLY A 110 13.32 -2.39 7.79
CA GLY A 110 12.06 -2.68 8.49
C GLY A 110 12.02 -2.13 9.91
N GLY A 111 11.49 -2.91 10.84
CA GLY A 111 11.33 -2.51 12.26
C GLY A 111 12.63 -2.17 13.00
N LYS A 112 13.80 -2.54 12.46
CA LYS A 112 15.12 -2.26 13.03
C LYS A 112 15.81 -1.03 12.43
N GLY A 113 15.28 -0.49 11.33
CA GLY A 113 15.81 0.71 10.69
C GLY A 113 15.33 2.00 11.36
N LEU A 114 16.04 3.09 11.05
CA LEU A 114 15.64 4.46 11.41
C LEU A 114 14.25 4.77 10.84
N LEU A 115 13.48 5.60 11.55
CA LEU A 115 12.18 6.07 11.05
C LEU A 115 12.37 6.99 9.84
N ALA A 116 13.36 7.86 9.89
CA ALA A 116 13.71 8.77 8.80
C ALA A 116 15.05 8.39 8.15
N ASN A 117 15.03 8.21 6.82
CA ASN A 117 16.21 7.81 6.05
C ASN A 117 16.70 8.99 5.20
N SER A 118 18.01 9.10 5.00
CA SER A 118 18.52 10.09 4.04
C SER A 118 18.20 9.65 2.60
N LEU A 119 18.16 10.60 1.66
CA LEU A 119 18.02 10.27 0.23
C LEU A 119 19.12 9.32 -0.24
N ASP A 120 20.36 9.56 0.17
CA ASP A 120 21.52 8.73 -0.20
C ASP A 120 21.38 7.29 0.33
N GLU A 121 20.94 7.13 1.58
CA GLU A 121 20.69 5.82 2.19
C GLU A 121 19.55 5.08 1.49
N LEU A 122 18.45 5.77 1.20
CA LEU A 122 17.33 5.22 0.45
C LEU A 122 17.80 4.72 -0.93
N GLN A 123 18.60 5.52 -1.62
CA GLN A 123 19.14 5.19 -2.94
C GLN A 123 20.11 4.03 -2.92
N ALA A 124 20.97 3.95 -1.90
CA ALA A 124 21.88 2.83 -1.73
C ALA A 124 21.12 1.53 -1.43
N TYR A 125 20.11 1.60 -0.56
CA TYR A 125 19.32 0.45 -0.14
C TYR A 125 18.48 -0.12 -1.30
N TYR A 126 17.81 0.75 -2.05
CA TYR A 126 17.01 0.40 -3.23
C TYR A 126 17.81 0.55 -4.52
N SER A 127 18.92 -0.18 -4.60
CA SER A 127 19.75 -0.28 -5.79
C SER A 127 19.91 -1.73 -6.24
N THR A 128 20.48 -1.93 -7.43
CA THR A 128 20.74 -3.27 -7.97
C THR A 128 21.71 -4.09 -7.10
N THR A 129 22.59 -3.42 -6.37
CA THR A 129 23.52 -4.01 -5.39
C THR A 129 23.08 -3.81 -3.94
N GLY A 130 21.89 -3.26 -3.74
CA GLY A 130 21.33 -2.95 -2.44
C GLY A 130 20.87 -4.19 -1.68
N LEU A 131 20.37 -3.99 -0.47
CA LEU A 131 19.96 -5.07 0.44
C LEU A 131 18.45 -5.35 0.42
N SER A 132 17.70 -4.68 -0.46
CA SER A 132 16.25 -4.84 -0.54
C SER A 132 15.84 -6.23 -1.05
N ALA A 133 14.84 -6.83 -0.42
CA ALA A 133 14.26 -8.09 -0.86
C ALA A 133 13.33 -7.91 -2.08
N PRO A 134 13.05 -8.98 -2.87
CA PRO A 134 12.17 -8.89 -4.04
C PRO A 134 10.76 -8.36 -3.75
N PHE A 135 10.21 -8.62 -2.55
CA PHE A 135 8.89 -8.11 -2.15
C PHE A 135 8.90 -6.60 -1.88
N GLU A 136 10.06 -6.03 -1.51
CA GLU A 136 10.18 -4.58 -1.28
C GLU A 136 10.15 -3.82 -2.60
N ARG A 137 10.78 -4.38 -3.65
CA ARG A 137 10.66 -3.85 -5.02
C ARG A 137 9.20 -3.79 -5.47
N GLN A 138 8.40 -4.81 -5.13
CA GLN A 138 6.96 -4.81 -5.36
C GLN A 138 6.24 -3.74 -4.52
N ALA A 139 6.55 -3.63 -3.22
CA ALA A 139 5.92 -2.65 -2.34
C ALA A 139 6.16 -1.19 -2.81
N LEU A 140 7.34 -0.91 -3.36
CA LEU A 140 7.71 0.41 -3.87
C LEU A 140 6.90 0.88 -5.09
N ILE A 141 6.18 -0.01 -5.78
CA ILE A 141 5.20 0.40 -6.81
C ILE A 141 4.22 1.43 -6.22
N LYS A 142 3.84 1.26 -4.96
CA LYS A 142 2.89 2.13 -4.27
C LYS A 142 3.53 3.38 -3.66
N LEU A 143 4.86 3.54 -3.66
CA LEU A 143 5.51 4.71 -3.07
C LEU A 143 5.05 5.99 -3.77
N ARG A 144 4.54 6.98 -3.03
CA ARG A 144 4.09 8.24 -3.64
C ARG A 144 4.32 9.40 -2.70
N PHE A 145 4.79 10.52 -3.21
CA PHE A 145 4.91 11.75 -2.45
C PHE A 145 3.54 12.16 -1.89
N ALA A 146 3.49 12.45 -0.59
CA ALA A 146 2.27 12.82 0.12
C ALA A 146 2.36 14.20 0.79
N ALA A 147 3.50 14.53 1.41
CA ALA A 147 3.68 15.81 2.10
C ALA A 147 5.16 16.24 2.18
N GLY A 148 5.40 17.53 2.44
CA GLY A 148 6.74 18.11 2.61
C GLY A 148 7.31 18.75 1.34
N ASP A 149 8.62 18.61 1.11
CA ASP A 149 9.32 19.26 0.00
C ASP A 149 9.05 18.54 -1.36
N PRO A 150 8.42 19.22 -2.34
CA PRO A 150 8.07 18.57 -3.61
C PRO A 150 9.28 18.24 -4.50
N ALA A 151 10.41 18.92 -4.34
CA ALA A 151 11.61 18.64 -5.14
C ALA A 151 12.27 17.33 -4.67
N LEU A 152 12.34 17.11 -3.35
CA LEU A 152 12.73 15.83 -2.78
C LEU A 152 11.73 14.72 -3.15
N GLY A 153 10.42 15.02 -3.11
CA GLY A 153 9.36 14.13 -3.58
C GLY A 153 9.63 13.58 -4.97
N ARG A 154 9.81 14.48 -5.95
CA ARG A 154 10.15 14.11 -7.34
C ARG A 154 11.48 13.35 -7.46
N ALA A 155 12.44 13.59 -6.59
CA ALA A 155 13.72 12.90 -6.62
C ALA A 155 13.59 11.43 -6.19
N VAL A 156 12.84 11.19 -5.11
CA VAL A 156 12.56 9.86 -4.60
C VAL A 156 11.68 9.06 -5.57
N GLU A 157 10.61 9.67 -6.12
CA GLU A 157 9.73 8.97 -7.07
C GLU A 157 10.45 8.57 -8.36
N ARG A 158 11.33 9.43 -8.88
CA ARG A 158 12.18 9.08 -10.02
C ARG A 158 13.11 7.93 -9.70
N HIS A 159 13.76 7.95 -8.54
CA HIS A 159 14.63 6.85 -8.13
C HIS A 159 13.83 5.54 -7.96
N ARG A 160 12.63 5.61 -7.36
CA ARG A 160 11.69 4.48 -7.31
C ARG A 160 11.41 3.94 -8.70
N ASP A 161 11.10 4.78 -9.67
CA ASP A 161 10.79 4.32 -11.03
C ASP A 161 12.01 3.65 -11.69
N GLU A 162 13.20 4.24 -11.54
CA GLU A 162 14.45 3.70 -12.04
C GLU A 162 14.77 2.32 -11.44
N PHE A 163 14.53 2.12 -10.14
CA PHE A 163 14.76 0.84 -9.47
C PHE A 163 13.68 -0.20 -9.80
N VAL A 164 12.42 0.14 -9.54
CA VAL A 164 11.26 -0.77 -9.65
C VAL A 164 11.09 -1.26 -11.08
N TYR A 165 11.22 -0.37 -12.07
CA TYR A 165 11.00 -0.66 -13.48
C TYR A 165 12.30 -0.71 -14.30
N SER A 166 13.42 -1.08 -13.66
CA SER A 166 14.67 -1.40 -14.35
C SER A 166 14.55 -2.70 -15.17
N GLU A 167 15.44 -2.88 -16.15
CA GLU A 167 15.62 -4.13 -16.91
C GLU A 167 16.13 -5.30 -16.06
N GLN A 168 16.52 -5.05 -14.80
CA GLN A 168 17.04 -6.10 -13.93
C GLN A 168 15.96 -7.12 -13.65
N PRO A 169 16.26 -8.43 -13.78
CA PRO A 169 15.30 -9.48 -13.50
C PRO A 169 14.67 -9.32 -12.13
N TRP A 170 13.35 -9.47 -12.06
CA TRP A 170 12.61 -9.55 -10.81
C TRP A 170 12.21 -11.01 -10.56
N ASP A 171 12.45 -11.50 -9.35
CA ASP A 171 12.21 -12.89 -8.99
C ASP A 171 10.72 -13.15 -8.73
N LEU A 172 9.99 -13.36 -9.84
CA LEU A 172 8.58 -13.74 -9.81
C LEU A 172 8.36 -15.07 -9.08
N ALA A 173 9.33 -16.00 -9.11
CA ALA A 173 9.19 -17.28 -8.41
C ALA A 173 9.16 -17.08 -6.88
N ALA A 174 10.07 -16.26 -6.35
CA ALA A 174 10.06 -15.88 -4.94
C ALA A 174 8.80 -15.11 -4.56
N ALA A 175 8.30 -14.23 -5.43
CA ALA A 175 7.06 -13.49 -5.19
C ALA A 175 5.83 -14.42 -5.09
N LEU A 176 5.70 -15.38 -6.00
CA LEU A 176 4.64 -16.39 -5.96
C LEU A 176 4.77 -17.30 -4.72
N ALA A 177 5.98 -17.72 -4.37
CA ALA A 177 6.22 -18.51 -3.16
C ALA A 177 5.81 -17.74 -1.89
N LEU A 178 6.12 -16.44 -1.82
CA LEU A 178 5.66 -15.58 -0.72
C LEU A 178 4.13 -15.49 -0.69
N ARG A 179 3.48 -15.33 -1.86
CA ARG A 179 2.02 -15.29 -1.94
C ARG A 179 1.37 -16.58 -1.45
N HIS A 180 1.88 -17.74 -1.84
CA HIS A 180 1.41 -19.04 -1.33
C HIS A 180 1.60 -19.19 0.17
N ARG A 181 2.73 -18.71 0.71
CA ARG A 181 2.97 -18.68 2.16
C ARG A 181 1.95 -17.81 2.88
N GLN A 182 1.64 -16.62 2.34
CA GLN A 182 0.60 -15.74 2.90
C GLN A 182 -0.78 -16.40 2.92
N VAL A 183 -1.16 -17.20 1.91
CA VAL A 183 -2.39 -18.01 1.99
C VAL A 183 -2.32 -18.95 3.18
N THR A 184 -1.24 -19.73 3.28
CA THR A 184 -1.09 -20.77 4.31
C THR A 184 -1.07 -20.20 5.74
N GLU A 185 -0.44 -19.05 5.93
CA GLU A 185 -0.23 -18.46 7.26
C GLU A 185 -1.39 -17.55 7.72
N LEU A 186 -2.11 -16.91 6.79
CA LEU A 186 -3.12 -15.88 7.13
C LEU A 186 -4.56 -16.32 6.86
N VAL A 187 -4.76 -17.53 6.35
CA VAL A 187 -6.09 -18.09 6.07
C VAL A 187 -6.29 -19.37 6.88
N GLU A 188 -7.19 -19.31 7.86
CA GLU A 188 -7.57 -20.48 8.64
C GLU A 188 -8.33 -21.50 7.79
N ARG A 189 -8.13 -22.78 8.05
CA ARG A 189 -8.82 -23.86 7.32
C ARG A 189 -10.32 -23.78 7.51
N GLY A 190 -11.07 -23.90 6.41
CA GLY A 190 -12.54 -23.85 6.42
C GLY A 190 -13.12 -22.43 6.50
N GLN A 191 -12.29 -21.40 6.56
CA GLN A 191 -12.71 -19.99 6.52
C GLN A 191 -12.35 -19.35 5.18
N THR A 192 -13.11 -18.31 4.83
CA THR A 192 -12.82 -17.46 3.67
C THR A 192 -12.40 -16.08 4.16
N ASN A 193 -11.13 -15.76 3.97
CA ASN A 193 -10.60 -14.43 4.18
C ASN A 193 -10.65 -13.66 2.86
N VAL A 194 -11.49 -12.63 2.77
CA VAL A 194 -11.78 -11.89 1.53
C VAL A 194 -10.53 -11.24 0.92
N LYS A 195 -9.51 -10.97 1.75
CA LYS A 195 -8.23 -10.41 1.30
C LYS A 195 -7.23 -11.49 0.89
N TYR A 196 -7.01 -12.48 1.75
CA TYR A 196 -5.86 -13.39 1.66
C TYR A 196 -6.17 -14.76 1.05
N SER A 197 -7.43 -15.20 1.04
CA SER A 197 -7.82 -16.45 0.40
C SER A 197 -7.54 -16.41 -1.12
N PRO A 198 -7.33 -17.56 -1.78
CA PRO A 198 -7.25 -17.62 -3.23
C PRO A 198 -8.47 -16.97 -3.88
N GLY A 199 -8.24 -16.15 -4.90
CA GLY A 199 -9.28 -15.33 -5.53
C GLY A 199 -9.63 -14.04 -4.79
N GLY A 200 -9.05 -13.81 -3.61
CA GLY A 200 -9.30 -12.63 -2.80
C GLY A 200 -8.65 -11.36 -3.35
N LEU A 201 -8.83 -10.25 -2.63
CA LEU A 201 -8.37 -8.93 -3.05
C LEU A 201 -6.87 -8.92 -3.39
N LEU A 202 -6.06 -9.63 -2.61
CA LEU A 202 -4.60 -9.61 -2.77
C LEU A 202 -4.15 -10.27 -4.07
N ASP A 203 -4.88 -11.25 -4.61
CA ASP A 203 -4.54 -11.87 -5.90
C ASP A 203 -4.70 -10.86 -7.05
N ILE A 204 -5.70 -9.98 -6.97
CA ILE A 204 -5.89 -8.90 -7.94
C ILE A 204 -4.77 -7.87 -7.80
N GLU A 205 -4.54 -7.38 -6.58
CA GLU A 205 -3.50 -6.38 -6.30
C GLU A 205 -2.12 -6.87 -6.75
N TYR A 206 -1.78 -8.13 -6.44
CA TYR A 206 -0.51 -8.72 -6.82
C TYR A 206 -0.44 -9.00 -8.32
N MET A 207 -1.49 -9.51 -8.96
CA MET A 207 -1.46 -9.71 -10.41
C MET A 207 -1.17 -8.42 -11.16
N VAL A 208 -1.82 -7.32 -10.77
CA VAL A 208 -1.56 -6.00 -11.36
C VAL A 208 -0.12 -5.58 -11.11
N GLN A 209 0.36 -5.66 -9.87
CA GLN A 209 1.73 -5.30 -9.50
C GLN A 209 2.79 -6.16 -10.19
N TYR A 210 2.54 -7.46 -10.38
CA TYR A 210 3.43 -8.38 -11.08
C TYR A 210 3.53 -7.99 -12.54
N LEU A 211 2.41 -7.67 -13.19
CA LEU A 211 2.41 -7.18 -14.57
C LEU A 211 3.09 -5.80 -14.69
N GLN A 212 2.93 -4.93 -13.70
CA GLN A 212 3.67 -3.67 -13.64
C GLN A 212 5.18 -3.90 -13.54
N LEU A 213 5.64 -4.86 -12.74
CA LEU A 213 7.08 -5.19 -12.63
C LEU A 213 7.64 -5.82 -13.91
N LEU A 214 6.85 -6.68 -14.55
CA LEU A 214 7.26 -7.38 -15.77
C LEU A 214 7.28 -6.46 -17.01
N HIS A 215 6.39 -5.48 -17.09
CA HIS A 215 6.18 -4.67 -18.29
C HIS A 215 6.45 -3.17 -18.10
N GLY A 216 6.53 -2.67 -16.87
CA GLY A 216 6.68 -1.24 -16.60
C GLY A 216 8.02 -0.65 -17.06
N HIS A 217 9.02 -1.50 -17.34
CA HIS A 217 10.25 -1.07 -17.98
C HIS A 217 9.97 -0.47 -19.38
N THR A 218 9.20 -1.18 -20.21
CA THR A 218 8.91 -0.80 -21.60
C THR A 218 7.60 -0.02 -21.76
N GLU A 219 6.70 -0.07 -20.77
CA GLU A 219 5.42 0.66 -20.79
C GLU A 219 5.33 1.63 -19.60
N PRO A 220 5.72 2.91 -19.78
CA PRO A 220 5.70 3.91 -18.73
C PRO A 220 4.31 4.20 -18.14
N ARG A 221 3.21 3.97 -18.89
CA ARG A 221 1.84 4.15 -18.36
C ARG A 221 1.53 3.20 -17.20
N LEU A 222 2.26 2.10 -17.09
CA LEU A 222 2.16 1.17 -15.95
C LEU A 222 2.83 1.69 -14.68
N ARG A 223 3.60 2.79 -14.73
CA ARG A 223 4.32 3.34 -13.58
C ARG A 223 3.42 4.22 -12.70
N THR A 224 2.21 3.75 -12.45
CA THR A 224 1.22 4.39 -11.57
C THR A 224 1.08 3.60 -10.27
N PRO A 225 0.98 4.26 -9.11
CA PRO A 225 0.71 3.57 -7.86
C PRO A 225 -0.76 3.12 -7.76
N ASN A 226 -1.69 3.64 -8.56
CA ASN A 226 -3.10 3.27 -8.46
C ASN A 226 -3.41 1.99 -9.27
N THR A 227 -4.06 1.02 -8.63
CA THR A 227 -4.38 -0.29 -9.19
C THR A 227 -5.37 -0.20 -10.35
N LEU A 228 -6.38 0.68 -10.28
CA LEU A 228 -7.36 0.82 -11.36
C LEU A 228 -6.76 1.54 -12.57
N ASP A 229 -5.92 2.55 -12.35
CA ASP A 229 -5.18 3.21 -13.43
C ASP A 229 -4.22 2.21 -14.11
N ALA A 230 -3.52 1.39 -13.32
CA ALA A 230 -2.66 0.33 -13.85
C ALA A 230 -3.45 -0.71 -14.65
N LEU A 231 -4.65 -1.12 -14.20
CA LEU A 231 -5.53 -2.01 -14.96
C LEU A 231 -5.95 -1.42 -16.30
N THR A 232 -6.30 -0.14 -16.33
CA THR A 232 -6.62 0.56 -17.58
C THR A 232 -5.41 0.55 -18.52
N ALA A 233 -4.22 0.92 -18.03
CA ALA A 233 -2.99 0.90 -18.83
C ALA A 233 -2.61 -0.50 -19.33
N LEU A 234 -2.82 -1.56 -18.53
CA LEU A 234 -2.61 -2.95 -18.94
C LEU A 234 -3.52 -3.36 -20.11
N GLY A 235 -4.78 -2.91 -20.09
CA GLY A 235 -5.72 -3.13 -21.18
C GLY A 235 -5.36 -2.37 -22.45
N GLU A 236 -5.05 -1.07 -22.33
CA GLU A 236 -4.63 -0.23 -23.47
C GLU A 236 -3.34 -0.70 -24.14
N SER A 237 -2.49 -1.42 -23.38
CA SER A 237 -1.23 -1.97 -23.88
C SER A 237 -1.37 -3.39 -24.44
N GLY A 238 -2.59 -3.97 -24.40
CA GLY A 238 -2.87 -5.33 -24.87
C GLY A 238 -2.26 -6.44 -24.02
N ILE A 239 -1.72 -6.12 -22.83
CA ILE A 239 -1.14 -7.10 -21.89
C ILE A 239 -2.26 -7.93 -21.25
N LEU A 240 -3.40 -7.28 -20.99
CA LEU A 240 -4.65 -7.92 -20.58
C LEU A 240 -5.69 -7.76 -21.69
N THR A 241 -6.54 -8.77 -21.87
CA THR A 241 -7.70 -8.64 -22.76
C THR A 241 -8.74 -7.71 -22.13
N SER A 242 -9.64 -7.15 -22.95
CA SER A 242 -10.75 -6.33 -22.44
C SER A 242 -11.64 -7.09 -21.46
N GLU A 243 -11.82 -8.39 -21.64
CA GLU A 243 -12.55 -9.25 -20.71
C GLU A 243 -11.82 -9.39 -19.36
N GLU A 244 -10.50 -9.64 -19.38
CA GLU A 244 -9.69 -9.74 -18.17
C GLU A 244 -9.70 -8.43 -17.37
N VAL A 245 -9.60 -7.28 -18.06
CA VAL A 245 -9.67 -5.96 -17.41
C VAL A 245 -11.03 -5.73 -16.76
N THR A 246 -12.12 -6.03 -17.46
CA THR A 246 -13.48 -5.88 -16.92
C THR A 246 -13.68 -6.74 -15.67
N VAL A 247 -13.33 -8.03 -15.75
CA VAL A 247 -13.44 -8.95 -14.61
C VAL A 247 -12.61 -8.44 -13.43
N LEU A 248 -11.37 -8.03 -13.66
CA LEU A 248 -10.50 -7.55 -12.58
C LEU A 248 -10.99 -6.27 -11.94
N ARG A 249 -11.46 -5.31 -12.75
CA ARG A 249 -11.99 -4.04 -12.26
C ARG A 249 -13.25 -4.25 -11.43
N GLU A 250 -14.22 -5.00 -11.96
CA GLU A 250 -15.50 -5.24 -11.28
C GLU A 250 -15.28 -6.02 -9.98
N THR A 251 -14.49 -7.09 -10.02
CA THR A 251 -14.21 -7.87 -8.81
C THR A 251 -13.36 -7.09 -7.80
N TYR A 252 -12.40 -6.27 -8.24
CA TYR A 252 -11.66 -5.39 -7.32
C TYR A 252 -12.62 -4.47 -6.56
N LEU A 253 -13.48 -3.74 -7.27
CA LEU A 253 -14.44 -2.83 -6.66
C LEU A 253 -15.39 -3.57 -5.71
N PHE A 254 -15.92 -4.71 -6.14
CA PHE A 254 -16.78 -5.56 -5.31
C PHE A 254 -16.09 -6.02 -4.01
N LEU A 255 -14.87 -6.55 -4.09
CA LEU A 255 -14.13 -7.02 -2.91
C LEU A 255 -13.74 -5.87 -1.98
N ARG A 256 -13.47 -4.68 -2.53
CA ARG A 256 -13.22 -3.46 -1.75
C ARG A 256 -14.46 -3.03 -0.97
N GLU A 257 -15.62 -3.00 -1.62
CA GLU A 257 -16.91 -2.71 -0.97
C GLU A 257 -17.25 -3.75 0.11
N LEU A 258 -17.03 -5.03 -0.18
CA LEU A 258 -17.24 -6.13 0.77
C LEU A 258 -16.37 -6.00 2.02
N ILE A 259 -15.08 -5.68 1.87
CA ILE A 259 -14.15 -5.47 2.98
C ILE A 259 -14.56 -4.24 3.80
N ASP A 260 -14.94 -3.14 3.14
CA ASP A 260 -15.43 -1.95 3.83
C ASP A 260 -16.74 -2.26 4.58
N GLY A 261 -17.64 -3.05 3.99
CA GLY A 261 -18.87 -3.54 4.62
C GLY A 261 -18.59 -4.36 5.88
N LEU A 262 -17.66 -5.33 5.81
CA LEU A 262 -17.23 -6.14 6.96
C LEU A 262 -16.71 -5.27 8.10
N ARG A 263 -15.84 -4.30 7.76
CA ARG A 263 -15.24 -3.39 8.74
C ARG A 263 -16.25 -2.48 9.40
N ILE A 264 -17.22 -1.95 8.64
CA ILE A 264 -18.28 -1.09 9.17
C ILE A 264 -19.22 -1.87 10.09
N VAL A 265 -19.67 -3.06 9.67
CA VAL A 265 -20.64 -3.85 10.43
C VAL A 265 -20.06 -4.31 11.77
N ARG A 266 -18.75 -4.59 11.81
CA ARG A 266 -18.09 -5.18 12.99
C ARG A 266 -17.25 -4.18 13.79
N GLY A 267 -17.04 -2.98 13.27
CA GLY A 267 -16.31 -1.90 13.95
C GLY A 267 -14.82 -2.19 14.16
N HIS A 268 -14.20 -3.06 13.37
CA HIS A 268 -12.81 -3.48 13.62
C HIS A 268 -12.00 -3.76 12.34
N ALA A 269 -10.84 -3.10 12.19
CA ALA A 269 -9.98 -3.16 11.00
C ALA A 269 -9.49 -4.56 10.58
N LYS A 270 -9.35 -5.47 11.56
CA LYS A 270 -8.75 -6.81 11.35
C LYS A 270 -9.74 -7.82 10.80
N ASP A 271 -11.03 -7.47 10.74
CA ASP A 271 -12.03 -8.44 10.34
C ASP A 271 -12.17 -8.52 8.81
N LEU A 272 -11.58 -9.58 8.26
CA LEU A 272 -11.55 -9.89 6.84
C LEU A 272 -12.12 -11.28 6.56
N VAL A 273 -12.62 -11.97 7.60
CA VAL A 273 -13.15 -13.32 7.51
C VAL A 273 -14.66 -13.25 7.34
N LEU A 274 -15.18 -13.92 6.32
CA LEU A 274 -16.61 -13.96 6.09
C LEU A 274 -17.33 -14.67 7.25
N PRO A 275 -18.43 -14.09 7.77
CA PRO A 275 -19.32 -14.85 8.65
C PRO A 275 -19.88 -16.08 7.91
N PRO A 276 -20.35 -17.10 8.66
CA PRO A 276 -21.18 -18.15 8.08
C PRO A 276 -22.36 -17.56 7.30
N SER A 277 -22.64 -18.07 6.10
CA SER A 277 -23.63 -17.47 5.18
C SER A 277 -25.06 -17.51 5.69
N ASP A 278 -25.37 -18.41 6.62
CA ASP A 278 -26.65 -18.57 7.32
C ASP A 278 -26.76 -17.72 8.61
N SER A 279 -25.70 -17.00 8.98
CA SER A 279 -25.69 -16.19 10.18
C SER A 279 -26.40 -14.84 10.01
N GLU A 280 -26.87 -14.30 11.13
CA GLU A 280 -27.43 -12.94 11.20
C GLU A 280 -26.41 -11.88 10.77
N ALA A 281 -25.13 -12.07 11.14
CA ALA A 281 -24.04 -11.17 10.75
C ALA A 281 -23.85 -11.10 9.22
N PHE A 282 -23.97 -12.23 8.52
CA PHE A 282 -23.90 -12.26 7.06
C PHE A 282 -25.14 -11.61 6.42
N THR A 283 -26.30 -11.80 7.03
CA THR A 283 -27.55 -11.14 6.61
C THR A 283 -27.47 -9.61 6.75
N PHE A 284 -26.86 -9.10 7.83
CA PHE A 284 -26.61 -7.67 7.97
C PHE A 284 -25.62 -7.14 6.93
N LEU A 285 -24.55 -7.90 6.66
CA LEU A 285 -23.57 -7.56 5.63
C LEU A 285 -24.22 -7.46 4.25
N SER A 286 -25.06 -8.43 3.86
CA SER A 286 -25.76 -8.41 2.57
C SER A 286 -26.65 -7.18 2.42
N ARG A 287 -27.44 -6.86 3.46
CA ARG A 287 -28.28 -5.66 3.49
C ARG A 287 -27.45 -4.38 3.36
N ARG A 288 -26.31 -4.30 4.05
CA ARG A 288 -25.41 -3.13 4.00
C ARG A 288 -24.82 -2.92 2.61
N LEU A 289 -24.51 -4.01 1.90
CA LEU A 289 -24.00 -4.00 0.53
C LEU A 289 -25.10 -3.83 -0.53
N GLY A 290 -26.33 -3.52 -0.13
CA GLY A 290 -27.43 -3.26 -1.06
C GLY A 290 -28.05 -4.51 -1.66
N TYR A 291 -27.81 -5.69 -1.09
CA TYR A 291 -28.47 -6.93 -1.51
C TYR A 291 -29.91 -7.00 -1.00
N ALA A 292 -30.76 -6.10 -1.50
CA ALA A 292 -32.19 -6.06 -1.21
C ALA A 292 -32.92 -7.24 -1.87
N ALA A 293 -33.82 -7.85 -1.09
CA ALA A 293 -34.75 -8.89 -1.49
C ALA A 293 -35.96 -8.85 -0.52
N GLU A 294 -37.09 -9.44 -0.93
CA GLU A 294 -38.27 -9.55 -0.05
C GLU A 294 -37.96 -10.37 1.20
N ARG A 295 -37.17 -11.43 1.02
CA ARG A 295 -36.64 -12.27 2.10
C ARG A 295 -35.15 -12.01 2.26
N TRP A 296 -34.71 -11.71 3.48
CA TRP A 296 -33.31 -11.35 3.71
C TRP A 296 -32.34 -12.50 3.40
N GLU A 297 -32.79 -13.75 3.54
CA GLU A 297 -32.04 -14.96 3.21
C GLU A 297 -31.74 -15.04 1.71
N GLU A 298 -32.62 -14.53 0.85
CA GLU A 298 -32.39 -14.50 -0.61
C GLU A 298 -31.28 -13.49 -0.97
N GLY A 299 -31.27 -12.33 -0.31
CA GLY A 299 -30.21 -11.34 -0.45
C GLY A 299 -28.85 -11.87 0.03
N ALA A 300 -28.84 -12.56 1.18
CA ALA A 300 -27.66 -13.25 1.70
C ALA A 300 -27.17 -14.36 0.75
N ALA A 301 -28.07 -15.20 0.24
CA ALA A 301 -27.72 -16.25 -0.71
C ALA A 301 -27.11 -15.68 -2.01
N ARG A 302 -27.66 -14.58 -2.52
CA ARG A 302 -27.12 -13.89 -3.70
C ARG A 302 -25.72 -13.31 -3.43
N LEU A 303 -25.51 -12.66 -2.27
CA LEU A 303 -24.17 -12.18 -1.89
C LEU A 303 -23.17 -13.34 -1.82
N ALA A 304 -23.54 -14.45 -1.17
CA ALA A 304 -22.66 -15.61 -1.06
C ALA A 304 -22.28 -16.19 -2.43
N ALA A 305 -23.25 -16.26 -3.36
CA ALA A 305 -23.02 -16.71 -4.74
C ALA A 305 -22.07 -15.77 -5.49
N ASP A 306 -22.28 -14.45 -5.39
CA ASP A 306 -21.43 -13.45 -6.06
C ASP A 306 -20.00 -13.48 -5.51
N ILE A 307 -19.82 -13.62 -4.19
CA ILE A 307 -18.49 -13.79 -3.58
C ILE A 307 -17.79 -15.02 -4.16
N ALA A 308 -18.46 -16.17 -4.12
CA ALA A 308 -17.87 -17.42 -4.60
C ALA A 308 -17.50 -17.33 -6.09
N GLN A 309 -18.39 -16.80 -6.92
CA GLN A 309 -18.17 -16.64 -8.35
C GLN A 309 -17.01 -15.69 -8.66
N ASN A 310 -16.95 -14.55 -7.99
CA ASN A 310 -15.90 -13.56 -8.20
C ASN A 310 -14.53 -14.11 -7.78
N MET A 311 -14.43 -14.69 -6.58
CA MET A 311 -13.16 -15.23 -6.09
C MET A 311 -12.68 -16.41 -6.96
N ASP A 312 -13.58 -17.30 -7.38
CA ASP A 312 -13.26 -18.41 -8.28
C ASP A 312 -12.77 -17.93 -9.67
N ARG A 313 -13.39 -16.88 -10.24
CA ARG A 313 -12.92 -16.24 -11.49
C ARG A 313 -11.51 -15.68 -11.35
N ILE A 314 -11.24 -14.94 -10.27
CA ILE A 314 -9.91 -14.37 -10.01
C ILE A 314 -8.88 -15.47 -9.77
N GLY A 315 -9.21 -16.50 -8.99
CA GLY A 315 -8.34 -17.63 -8.74
C GLY A 315 -7.93 -18.34 -10.02
N ARG A 316 -8.87 -18.61 -10.94
CA ARG A 316 -8.55 -19.16 -12.26
C ARG A 316 -7.66 -18.25 -13.09
N LEU A 317 -7.99 -16.95 -13.14
CA LEU A 317 -7.23 -15.99 -13.94
C LEU A 317 -5.78 -15.87 -13.44
N PHE A 318 -5.59 -15.79 -12.12
CA PHE A 318 -4.27 -15.73 -11.49
C PHE A 318 -3.43 -16.96 -11.85
N LYS A 319 -4.00 -18.17 -11.71
CA LYS A 319 -3.33 -19.42 -12.08
C LYS A 319 -2.95 -19.45 -13.55
N LYS A 320 -3.90 -19.13 -14.44
CA LYS A 320 -3.66 -19.07 -15.89
C LYS A 320 -2.51 -18.13 -16.25
N LYS A 321 -2.36 -16.99 -15.56
CA LYS A 321 -1.33 -15.99 -15.87
C LYS A 321 0.05 -16.34 -15.32
N PHE A 322 0.14 -16.96 -14.15
CA PHE A 322 1.42 -17.09 -13.43
C PHE A 322 1.85 -18.52 -13.09
N GLU A 323 0.92 -19.48 -13.05
CA GLU A 323 1.19 -20.86 -12.62
C GLU A 323 1.12 -21.85 -13.80
N GLU A 324 0.20 -21.63 -14.74
CA GLU A 324 0.05 -22.46 -15.93
C GLU A 324 1.10 -22.06 -17.00
N GLY A 325 2.06 -22.95 -17.27
CA GLY A 325 3.16 -22.71 -18.22
C GLY A 325 4.57 -22.91 -17.66
N ARG A 326 4.71 -23.22 -16.37
CA ARG A 326 6.01 -23.60 -15.74
C ARG A 326 6.26 -25.11 -15.68
N GLY A 327 5.44 -25.88 -16.41
CA GLY A 327 5.55 -27.33 -16.58
C GLY A 327 5.65 -27.69 -18.06
N SER A 328 6.74 -27.30 -18.70
CA SER A 328 7.20 -27.84 -19.99
C SER A 328 8.69 -27.60 -20.14
#